data_AF-B8KUV6-F1
#
_entry.id   AF-B8KUV6-F1
#
_cell.length_a   1.000
_cell.length_b   1.000
_cell.length_c   1.000
_cell.angle_alpha   90.00
_cell.angle_beta   90.00
_cell.angle_gamma   90.00
#
_symmetry.space_group_name_H-M   'P 1'
#
loop_
_entity.id
_entity.type
_entity.pdbx_description
1 polymer ?
#
loop_
_entity_poly.entity_id
_entity_poly.type
_entity_poly.pdbx_seq_one_letter_code
_entity_poly.pdbx_strand_id
1 'polypeptide(L)'
;MKKRRALDVLAALNGKVQRIRPQTGFTLIELMVAMALGLFIISGAVAMFLANQQSAAVKRDLDNAQDGIRFASQTITRVVREADNLAVAGNTLTVTYDGGAGVRNCLGAVAGAGSNTDVFSVVAGDLQCNGEVITRGVSAFTAALLPDSLGNNVSVRVTLGMAGSALATDFTATARPMVLNLYAGVDLQAIADEYGVTVDDLTPTPEPNPDDPPVEEPPPPVEPPVPPLEDPEDPGPINPPVPGDVCPTDPGSVVYSNEFRLCVQNPSGNNLLAYQEAIDFCSNIGKALPTLDQLQGICAVRGSLGDFGATVYWSSQSQNRNFALSVDFDDGCSSGLSEKEGNFEVRCLTAY
;
A
#
# COMPACT_ATOMS: atom_id res chain seq x y z
N MET A 1 71.33 71.16 -0.12
CA MET A 1 70.65 69.83 -0.25
C MET A 1 69.30 69.84 -0.99
N LYS A 2 68.78 70.98 -1.49
CA LYS A 2 67.41 71.06 -2.06
C LYS A 2 67.29 70.79 -3.58
N LYS A 3 68.41 70.73 -4.32
CA LYS A 3 68.43 70.63 -5.80
C LYS A 3 68.36 69.19 -6.35
N ARG A 4 68.64 68.16 -5.53
CA ARG A 4 68.63 66.74 -5.97
C ARG A 4 67.21 66.14 -6.01
N ARG A 5 66.32 66.57 -5.11
CA ARG A 5 64.93 66.06 -5.03
C ARG A 5 64.04 66.47 -6.21
N ALA A 6 64.36 67.56 -6.90
CA ALA A 6 63.61 67.98 -8.08
C ALA A 6 63.94 67.14 -9.33
N LEU A 7 65.15 66.57 -9.39
CA LEU A 7 65.58 65.70 -10.50
C LEU A 7 64.95 64.31 -10.41
N ASP A 8 64.77 63.77 -9.19
CA ASP A 8 64.15 62.46 -8.99
C ASP A 8 62.63 62.48 -9.30
N VAL A 9 61.95 63.60 -9.04
CA VAL A 9 60.52 63.78 -9.38
C VAL A 9 60.31 63.91 -10.90
N LEU A 10 61.25 64.52 -11.61
CA LEU A 10 61.19 64.60 -13.08
C LEU A 10 61.46 63.24 -13.75
N ALA A 11 62.26 62.36 -13.14
CA ALA A 11 62.47 61.00 -13.63
C ALA A 11 61.23 60.10 -13.41
N ALA A 12 60.47 60.32 -12.34
CA ALA A 12 59.24 59.58 -12.04
C ALA A 12 58.03 59.97 -12.91
N LEU A 13 58.05 61.17 -13.51
CA LEU A 13 57.03 61.64 -14.46
C LEU A 13 57.30 61.25 -15.91
N ASN A 14 58.37 60.50 -16.18
CA ASN A 14 58.52 59.79 -17.46
C ASN A 14 57.63 58.54 -17.44
N GLY A 15 56.34 58.77 -17.16
CA GLY A 15 55.29 57.79 -17.28
C GLY A 15 55.36 57.25 -18.70
N LYS A 16 55.46 55.92 -18.81
CA LYS A 16 55.33 55.19 -20.06
C LYS A 16 54.08 55.72 -20.76
N VAL A 17 54.26 56.62 -21.71
CA VAL A 17 53.24 56.98 -22.69
C VAL A 17 53.01 55.68 -23.45
N GLN A 18 52.05 54.88 -23.00
CA GLN A 18 51.62 53.71 -23.72
C GLN A 18 51.03 54.25 -25.03
N ARG A 19 51.83 54.19 -26.11
CA ARG A 19 51.35 54.46 -27.46
C ARG A 19 50.14 53.57 -27.67
N ILE A 20 48.96 54.19 -27.76
CA ILE A 20 47.77 53.52 -28.25
C ILE A 20 48.14 53.06 -29.66
N ARG A 21 48.28 51.73 -29.83
CA ARG A 21 48.57 51.16 -31.14
C ARG A 21 47.39 51.51 -32.05
N PRO A 22 47.63 52.01 -33.27
CA PRO A 22 46.53 52.26 -34.20
C PRO A 22 45.80 50.93 -34.43
N GLN A 23 44.48 50.93 -34.23
CA GLN A 23 43.65 49.78 -34.59
C GLN A 23 43.73 49.60 -36.11
N THR A 24 44.28 48.47 -36.54
CA THR A 24 44.16 48.01 -37.93
C THR A 24 42.70 47.65 -38.17
N GLY A 25 42.05 48.29 -39.14
CA GLY A 25 40.66 47.99 -39.49
C GLY A 25 40.51 46.57 -40.06
N PHE A 26 39.33 45.97 -39.89
CA PHE A 26 39.01 44.68 -40.48
C PHE A 26 38.88 44.78 -42.00
N THR A 27 39.36 43.77 -42.70
CA THR A 27 39.13 43.64 -44.14
C THR A 27 37.68 43.25 -44.41
N LEU A 28 37.17 43.59 -45.59
CA LEU A 28 35.79 43.25 -45.99
C LEU A 28 35.55 41.73 -45.97
N ILE A 29 36.56 40.94 -46.36
CA ILE A 29 36.49 39.48 -46.32
C ILE A 29 36.47 38.93 -44.88
N GLU A 30 37.21 39.50 -43.94
CA GLU A 30 37.14 39.11 -42.52
C GLU A 30 35.74 39.35 -41.94
N LEU A 31 35.10 40.46 -42.31
CA LEU A 31 33.74 40.77 -41.87
C LEU A 31 32.70 39.79 -42.45
N MET A 32 32.83 39.45 -43.74
CA MET A 32 31.95 38.49 -44.40
C MET A 32 32.08 37.08 -43.80
N VAL A 33 33.32 36.62 -43.57
CA VAL A 33 33.58 35.32 -42.95
C VAL A 33 33.08 35.29 -41.50
N ALA A 34 33.30 36.36 -40.72
CA ALA A 34 32.82 36.45 -39.35
C ALA A 34 31.28 36.39 -39.27
N MET A 35 30.58 37.09 -40.16
CA MET A 35 29.11 37.05 -40.23
C MET A 35 28.60 35.67 -40.67
N ALA A 36 29.22 35.05 -41.66
CA ALA A 36 28.86 33.71 -42.13
C ALA A 36 29.01 32.67 -41.00
N LEU A 37 30.12 32.71 -40.25
CA LEU A 37 30.34 31.83 -39.11
C LEU A 37 29.37 32.13 -37.95
N GLY A 38 29.05 33.40 -37.70
CA GLY A 38 28.05 33.77 -36.70
C GLY A 38 26.67 33.21 -37.01
N LEU A 39 26.21 33.34 -38.26
CA LEU A 39 24.94 32.76 -38.71
C LEU A 39 24.95 31.24 -38.62
N PHE A 40 26.06 30.60 -39.00
CA PHE A 40 26.20 29.14 -38.89
C PHE A 40 26.02 28.66 -37.44
N ILE A 41 26.66 29.31 -36.47
CA ILE A 41 26.54 28.93 -35.06
C ILE A 41 25.12 29.16 -34.53
N ILE A 42 24.51 30.32 -34.85
CA ILE A 42 23.13 30.63 -34.41
C ILE A 42 22.14 29.60 -34.97
N SER A 43 22.32 29.18 -36.23
CA SER A 43 21.45 28.17 -36.83
C SER A 43 21.49 26.84 -36.06
N GLY A 44 22.68 26.40 -35.63
CA GLY A 44 22.83 25.21 -34.80
C GLY A 44 22.19 25.36 -33.43
N ALA A 45 22.38 26.52 -32.77
CA ALA A 45 21.78 26.81 -31.48
C ALA A 45 20.25 26.84 -31.54
N VAL A 46 19.66 27.40 -32.59
CA VAL A 46 18.20 27.41 -32.82
C VAL A 46 17.67 25.99 -33.03
N ALA A 47 18.34 25.16 -33.82
CA ALA A 47 17.94 23.77 -34.03
C ALA A 47 17.96 22.97 -32.72
N MET A 48 19.01 23.12 -31.90
CA MET A 48 19.10 22.49 -30.59
C MET A 48 17.99 22.98 -29.64
N PHE A 49 17.71 24.28 -29.65
CA PHE A 49 16.64 24.86 -28.83
C PHE A 49 15.26 24.31 -29.21
N LEU A 50 14.97 24.17 -30.51
CA LEU A 50 13.72 23.57 -30.99
C LEU A 50 13.61 22.10 -30.59
N ALA A 51 14.69 21.32 -30.74
CA ALA A 51 14.72 19.92 -30.31
C ALA A 51 14.47 19.76 -28.80
N ASN A 52 15.07 20.65 -27.99
CA ASN A 52 14.84 20.66 -26.54
C ASN A 52 13.38 21.02 -26.18
N GLN A 53 12.78 21.99 -26.88
CA GLN A 53 11.36 22.31 -26.66
C GLN A 53 10.44 21.15 -27.02
N GLN A 54 10.69 20.47 -28.14
CA GLN A 54 9.93 19.30 -28.54
C GLN A 54 10.06 18.17 -27.51
N SER A 55 11.29 17.90 -27.05
CA SER A 55 11.54 16.88 -26.03
C SER A 55 10.87 17.21 -24.71
N ALA A 56 10.87 18.49 -24.31
CA ALA A 56 10.18 18.95 -23.12
C ALA A 56 8.65 18.81 -23.24
N ALA A 57 8.07 19.02 -24.41
CA ALA A 57 6.64 18.81 -24.65
C ALA A 57 6.27 17.33 -24.50
N VAL A 58 6.99 16.43 -25.18
CA VAL A 58 6.76 14.98 -25.09
C VAL A 58 6.89 14.47 -23.65
N LYS A 59 7.88 14.99 -22.90
CA LYS A 59 8.04 14.64 -21.49
C LYS A 59 6.83 15.06 -20.65
N ARG A 60 6.30 16.28 -20.84
CA ARG A 60 5.11 16.73 -20.11
C ARG A 60 3.90 15.87 -20.42
N ASP A 61 3.71 15.49 -21.67
CA ASP A 61 2.60 14.62 -22.08
C ASP A 61 2.72 13.23 -21.42
N LEU A 62 3.94 12.69 -21.33
CA LEU A 62 4.22 11.44 -20.64
C LEU A 62 4.00 11.54 -19.12
N ASP A 63 4.48 12.61 -18.48
CA ASP A 63 4.32 12.84 -17.04
C ASP A 63 2.82 12.95 -16.70
N ASN A 64 2.05 13.73 -17.49
CA ASN A 64 0.60 13.83 -17.35
C ASN A 64 -0.10 12.48 -17.53
N ALA A 65 0.37 11.64 -18.46
CA ALA A 65 -0.20 10.32 -18.69
C ALA A 65 0.07 9.37 -17.50
N GLN A 66 1.26 9.42 -16.92
CA GLN A 66 1.63 8.62 -15.74
C GLN A 66 0.81 9.04 -14.52
N ASP A 67 0.68 10.34 -14.28
CA ASP A 67 -0.13 10.88 -13.19
C ASP A 67 -1.60 10.49 -13.36
N GLY A 68 -2.12 10.55 -14.59
CA GLY A 68 -3.48 10.12 -14.92
C GLY A 68 -3.74 8.64 -14.65
N ILE A 69 -2.81 7.74 -15.00
CA ILE A 69 -2.90 6.30 -14.69
C ILE A 69 -2.84 6.07 -13.19
N ARG A 70 -1.91 6.73 -12.48
CA ARG A 70 -1.75 6.59 -11.03
C ARG A 70 -3.01 7.02 -10.30
N PHE A 71 -3.59 8.15 -10.69
CA PHE A 71 -4.84 8.64 -10.13
C PHE A 71 -6.01 7.69 -10.40
N ALA A 72 -6.15 7.20 -11.65
CA ALA A 72 -7.19 6.26 -12.03
C ALA A 72 -7.10 4.94 -11.26
N SER A 73 -5.90 4.35 -11.17
CA SER A 73 -5.70 3.06 -10.50
C SER A 73 -5.94 3.16 -8.99
N GLN A 74 -5.51 4.24 -8.35
CA GLN A 74 -5.79 4.51 -6.93
C GLN A 74 -7.28 4.70 -6.68
N THR A 75 -7.96 5.46 -7.54
CA THR A 75 -9.41 5.71 -7.43
C THR A 75 -10.20 4.42 -7.60
N ILE A 76 -9.94 3.64 -8.65
CA ILE A 76 -10.62 2.37 -8.91
C ILE A 76 -10.33 1.39 -7.77
N THR A 77 -9.07 1.25 -7.34
CA THR A 77 -8.71 0.33 -6.25
C THR A 77 -9.42 0.68 -4.95
N ARG A 78 -9.51 1.97 -4.61
CA ARG A 78 -10.22 2.43 -3.42
C ARG A 78 -11.71 2.08 -3.47
N VAL A 79 -12.38 2.44 -4.57
CA VAL A 79 -13.83 2.19 -4.72
C VAL A 79 -14.12 0.69 -4.77
N VAL A 80 -13.28 -0.10 -5.44
CA VAL A 80 -13.41 -1.56 -5.47
C VAL A 80 -13.24 -2.15 -4.07
N ARG A 81 -12.32 -1.65 -3.24
CA ARG A 81 -12.18 -2.12 -1.85
C ARG A 81 -13.42 -1.86 -1.00
N GLU A 82 -14.21 -0.86 -1.33
CA GLU A 82 -15.47 -0.54 -0.65
C GLU A 82 -16.66 -1.35 -1.24
N ALA A 83 -16.44 -2.14 -2.30
CA ALA A 83 -17.50 -2.84 -3.02
C ALA A 83 -18.13 -3.99 -2.23
N ASP A 84 -19.45 -4.07 -2.34
CA ASP A 84 -20.24 -5.26 -1.99
C ASP A 84 -20.43 -6.17 -3.20
N ASN A 85 -20.53 -5.58 -4.40
CA ASN A 85 -20.69 -6.33 -5.64
C ASN A 85 -19.94 -5.66 -6.81
N LEU A 86 -19.32 -6.51 -7.63
CA LEU A 86 -18.59 -6.12 -8.83
C LEU A 86 -19.26 -6.72 -10.06
N ALA A 87 -19.50 -5.89 -11.07
CA ALA A 87 -20.02 -6.32 -12.36
C ALA A 87 -19.19 -5.71 -13.50
N VAL A 88 -18.96 -6.50 -14.54
CA VAL A 88 -18.29 -6.05 -15.75
C VAL A 88 -19.17 -6.35 -16.95
N ALA A 89 -19.42 -5.32 -17.77
CA ALA A 89 -20.13 -5.45 -19.03
C ALA A 89 -19.28 -4.80 -20.14
N GLY A 90 -18.65 -5.63 -20.97
CA GLY A 90 -17.68 -5.15 -21.97
C GLY A 90 -16.53 -4.40 -21.30
N ASN A 91 -16.33 -3.14 -21.68
CA ASN A 91 -15.31 -2.24 -21.12
C ASN A 91 -15.88 -1.31 -20.04
N THR A 92 -16.94 -1.72 -19.34
CA THR A 92 -17.54 -0.96 -18.24
C THR A 92 -17.44 -1.76 -16.96
N LEU A 93 -16.85 -1.15 -15.92
CA LEU A 93 -16.79 -1.70 -14.56
C LEU A 93 -17.83 -0.99 -13.72
N THR A 94 -18.75 -1.75 -13.14
CA THR A 94 -19.76 -1.28 -12.20
C THR A 94 -19.41 -1.80 -10.82
N VAL A 95 -19.32 -0.88 -9.86
CA VAL A 95 -19.02 -1.16 -8.46
C VAL A 95 -20.21 -0.74 -7.63
N THR A 96 -20.81 -1.68 -6.91
CA THR A 96 -21.92 -1.42 -5.98
C THR A 96 -21.41 -1.55 -4.56
N TYR A 97 -21.76 -0.60 -3.70
CA TYR A 97 -21.30 -0.53 -2.32
C TYR A 97 -22.30 0.19 -1.42
N ASP A 98 -22.34 -0.16 -0.14
CA ASP A 98 -23.08 0.57 0.87
C ASP A 98 -22.34 1.83 1.32
N GLY A 99 -23.05 2.95 1.25
CA GLY A 99 -22.55 4.25 1.69
C GLY A 99 -22.83 4.52 3.16
N GLY A 100 -22.16 5.52 3.70
CA GLY A 100 -22.19 5.84 5.12
C GLY A 100 -21.18 6.90 5.50
N ALA A 101 -21.03 7.15 6.80
CA ALA A 101 -20.08 8.13 7.30
C ALA A 101 -18.65 7.77 6.88
N GLY A 102 -17.99 8.66 6.13
CA GLY A 102 -16.61 8.49 5.67
C GLY A 102 -16.44 7.74 4.34
N VAL A 103 -17.50 7.14 3.79
CA VAL A 103 -17.47 6.46 2.48
C VAL A 103 -17.51 7.50 1.36
N ARG A 104 -16.66 7.35 0.35
CA ARG A 104 -16.56 8.30 -0.77
C ARG A 104 -16.78 7.58 -2.09
N ASN A 105 -17.58 8.18 -2.96
CA ASN A 105 -17.72 7.69 -4.33
C ASN A 105 -16.42 7.91 -5.14
N CYS A 106 -16.37 7.41 -6.36
CA CYS A 106 -15.25 7.55 -7.29
C CYS A 106 -14.87 9.01 -7.61
N LEU A 107 -15.78 9.96 -7.41
CA LEU A 107 -15.52 11.40 -7.59
C LEU A 107 -15.02 12.07 -6.30
N GLY A 108 -14.88 11.33 -5.21
CA GLY A 108 -14.44 11.82 -3.91
C GLY A 108 -15.53 12.50 -3.08
N ALA A 109 -16.78 12.54 -3.57
CA ALA A 109 -17.93 13.04 -2.85
C ALA A 109 -18.42 12.01 -1.81
N VAL A 110 -19.06 12.49 -0.75
CA VAL A 110 -19.62 11.61 0.30
C VAL A 110 -20.74 10.78 -0.32
N ALA A 111 -20.65 9.46 -0.16
CA ALA A 111 -21.71 8.55 -0.56
C ALA A 111 -22.89 8.65 0.42
N GLY A 112 -24.12 8.72 -0.10
CA GLY A 112 -25.32 8.73 0.73
C GLY A 112 -25.47 7.40 1.48
N ALA A 113 -26.19 7.39 2.61
CA ALA A 113 -26.48 6.14 3.31
C ALA A 113 -27.27 5.17 2.41
N GLY A 114 -26.96 3.87 2.49
CA GLY A 114 -27.57 2.81 1.69
C GLY A 114 -26.78 2.46 0.43
N SER A 115 -27.38 1.70 -0.48
CA SER A 115 -26.68 1.20 -1.67
C SER A 115 -26.40 2.30 -2.70
N ASN A 116 -25.13 2.40 -3.10
CA ASN A 116 -24.62 3.32 -4.11
C ASN A 116 -23.95 2.54 -5.25
N THR A 117 -23.77 3.19 -6.39
CA THR A 117 -23.14 2.58 -7.56
C THR A 117 -22.21 3.54 -8.26
N ASP A 118 -20.98 3.11 -8.49
CA ASP A 118 -19.99 3.79 -9.30
C ASP A 118 -19.75 3.03 -10.61
N VAL A 119 -19.78 3.75 -11.73
CA VAL A 119 -19.61 3.19 -13.07
C VAL A 119 -18.39 3.81 -13.73
N PHE A 120 -17.36 2.99 -13.94
CA PHE A 120 -16.17 3.35 -14.71
C PHE A 120 -16.32 2.91 -16.16
N SER A 121 -16.16 3.85 -17.08
CA SER A 121 -16.23 3.59 -18.53
C SER A 121 -15.34 4.55 -19.30
N VAL A 122 -14.98 4.19 -20.53
CA VAL A 122 -14.23 5.08 -21.43
C VAL A 122 -15.14 5.65 -22.49
N VAL A 123 -15.21 6.97 -22.58
CA VAL A 123 -16.02 7.70 -23.56
C VAL A 123 -15.11 8.71 -24.27
N ALA A 124 -15.06 8.64 -25.60
CA ALA A 124 -14.24 9.52 -26.43
C ALA A 124 -12.74 9.56 -26.05
N GLY A 125 -12.20 8.47 -25.51
CA GLY A 125 -10.80 8.39 -25.07
C GLY A 125 -10.54 8.99 -23.68
N ASP A 126 -11.59 9.31 -22.92
CA ASP A 126 -11.48 9.74 -21.52
C ASP A 126 -12.08 8.66 -20.61
N LEU A 127 -11.36 8.29 -19.54
CA LEU A 127 -11.92 7.48 -18.47
C LEU A 127 -12.83 8.36 -17.62
N GLN A 128 -14.07 7.92 -17.49
CA GLN A 128 -15.12 8.59 -16.75
C GLN A 128 -15.55 7.74 -15.57
N CYS A 129 -15.97 8.40 -14.49
CA CYS A 129 -16.78 7.80 -13.46
C CYS A 129 -18.15 8.50 -13.38
N ASN A 130 -19.23 7.74 -13.44
CA ASN A 130 -20.61 8.26 -13.38
C ASN A 130 -20.87 9.37 -14.43
N GLY A 131 -20.17 9.32 -15.57
CA GLY A 131 -20.24 10.31 -16.66
C GLY A 131 -19.26 11.48 -16.54
N GLU A 132 -18.55 11.62 -15.42
CA GLU A 132 -17.56 12.69 -15.19
C GLU A 132 -16.14 12.22 -15.51
N VAL A 133 -15.37 13.02 -16.24
CA VAL A 133 -14.00 12.68 -16.66
C VAL A 133 -13.06 12.70 -15.46
N ILE A 134 -12.40 11.57 -15.19
CA ILE A 134 -11.39 11.43 -14.14
C ILE A 134 -9.96 11.37 -14.70
N THR A 135 -9.77 10.80 -15.89
CA THR A 135 -8.47 10.73 -16.57
C THR A 135 -8.65 10.87 -18.08
N ARG A 136 -7.83 11.71 -18.71
CA ARG A 136 -7.88 11.96 -20.17
C ARG A 136 -6.86 11.14 -20.94
N GLY A 137 -7.14 10.88 -22.21
CA GLY A 137 -6.18 10.24 -23.12
C GLY A 137 -5.97 8.76 -22.84
N VAL A 138 -7.03 8.04 -22.46
CA VAL A 138 -7.06 6.59 -22.28
C VAL A 138 -7.31 5.91 -23.64
N SER A 139 -6.36 5.07 -24.06
CA SER A 139 -6.43 4.28 -25.30
C SER A 139 -6.99 2.88 -25.08
N ALA A 140 -6.90 2.36 -23.85
CA ALA A 140 -7.44 1.06 -23.49
C ALA A 140 -7.92 1.06 -22.03
N PHE A 141 -9.09 0.48 -21.80
CA PHE A 141 -9.59 0.16 -20.47
C PHE A 141 -10.28 -1.18 -20.54
N THR A 142 -9.75 -2.20 -19.87
CA THR A 142 -10.40 -3.51 -19.76
C THR A 142 -10.50 -3.89 -18.30
N ALA A 143 -11.68 -4.35 -17.89
CA ALA A 143 -11.91 -4.93 -16.58
C ALA A 143 -12.23 -6.41 -16.74
N ALA A 144 -11.71 -7.26 -15.85
CA ALA A 144 -11.99 -8.69 -15.84
C ALA A 144 -12.21 -9.13 -14.39
N LEU A 145 -13.35 -9.77 -14.14
CA LEU A 145 -13.67 -10.30 -12.82
C LEU A 145 -12.82 -11.56 -12.55
N LEU A 146 -12.37 -11.66 -11.31
CA LEU A 146 -11.58 -12.75 -10.76
C LEU A 146 -12.38 -13.33 -9.61
N PRO A 147 -13.17 -14.39 -9.84
CA PRO A 147 -13.98 -14.98 -8.80
C PRO A 147 -13.14 -15.73 -7.77
N ASP A 148 -13.65 -15.83 -6.55
CA ASP A 148 -13.09 -16.69 -5.51
C ASP A 148 -13.41 -18.17 -5.76
N SER A 149 -13.00 -19.05 -4.83
CA SER A 149 -13.29 -20.50 -4.91
C SER A 149 -14.77 -20.86 -4.83
N LEU A 150 -15.63 -19.91 -4.43
CA LEU A 150 -17.08 -20.07 -4.32
C LEU A 150 -17.83 -19.48 -5.54
N GLY A 151 -17.10 -18.85 -6.47
CA GLY A 151 -17.67 -18.19 -7.64
C GLY A 151 -18.12 -16.75 -7.42
N ASN A 152 -17.83 -16.14 -6.26
CA ASN A 152 -18.16 -14.76 -5.97
C ASN A 152 -17.16 -13.82 -6.65
N ASN A 153 -17.65 -12.73 -7.24
CA ASN A 153 -16.82 -11.73 -7.90
C ASN A 153 -16.15 -10.80 -6.87
N VAL A 154 -15.12 -11.30 -6.19
CA VAL A 154 -14.42 -10.57 -5.12
C VAL A 154 -13.28 -9.71 -5.66
N SER A 155 -12.69 -10.07 -6.79
CA SER A 155 -11.57 -9.32 -7.37
C SER A 155 -11.85 -8.85 -8.80
N VAL A 156 -11.23 -7.75 -9.19
CA VAL A 156 -11.21 -7.27 -10.58
C VAL A 156 -9.78 -6.94 -10.99
N ARG A 157 -9.37 -7.46 -12.15
CA ARG A 157 -8.16 -7.03 -12.85
C ARG A 157 -8.54 -5.92 -13.81
N VAL A 158 -7.82 -4.82 -13.76
CA VAL A 158 -8.01 -3.68 -14.65
C VAL A 158 -6.71 -3.40 -15.40
N THR A 159 -6.83 -3.26 -16.71
CA THR A 159 -5.75 -2.79 -17.59
C THR A 159 -6.11 -1.40 -18.08
N LEU A 160 -5.19 -0.45 -17.89
CA LEU A 160 -5.28 0.93 -18.37
C LEU A 160 -4.15 1.20 -19.35
N GLY A 161 -4.46 1.67 -20.56
CA GLY A 161 -3.50 2.14 -21.54
C GLY A 161 -3.72 3.62 -21.86
N MET A 162 -2.63 4.37 -22.07
CA MET A 162 -2.69 5.80 -22.42
C MET A 162 -2.32 6.04 -23.88
N ALA A 163 -3.09 6.90 -24.56
CA ALA A 163 -2.88 7.28 -25.95
C ALA A 163 -1.55 8.02 -26.13
N GLY A 164 -0.87 7.75 -27.25
CA GLY A 164 0.43 8.37 -27.56
C GLY A 164 1.62 7.86 -26.73
N SER A 165 1.40 6.84 -25.88
CA SER A 165 2.44 6.21 -25.07
C SER A 165 2.35 4.68 -25.17
N ALA A 166 3.45 3.99 -24.89
CA ALA A 166 3.44 2.53 -24.70
C ALA A 166 3.09 2.13 -23.25
N LEU A 167 2.62 3.08 -22.42
CA LEU A 167 2.24 2.77 -21.05
C LEU A 167 0.89 2.05 -21.05
N ALA A 168 0.96 0.77 -20.69
CA ALA A 168 -0.15 0.01 -20.17
C ALA A 168 0.19 -0.40 -18.73
N THR A 169 -0.78 -0.33 -17.82
CA THR A 169 -0.64 -0.78 -16.44
C THR A 169 -1.77 -1.70 -16.10
N ASP A 170 -1.40 -2.85 -15.55
CA ASP A 170 -2.32 -3.85 -15.01
C ASP A 170 -2.28 -3.76 -13.48
N PHE A 171 -3.45 -3.68 -12.87
CA PHE A 171 -3.59 -3.80 -11.42
C PHE A 171 -4.79 -4.67 -11.08
N THR A 172 -4.74 -5.30 -9.91
CA THR A 172 -5.87 -6.06 -9.37
C THR A 172 -6.33 -5.39 -8.10
N ALA A 173 -7.65 -5.23 -7.97
CA ALA A 173 -8.28 -4.72 -6.77
C ALA A 173 -9.29 -5.76 -6.25
N THR A 174 -9.30 -5.94 -4.94
CA THR A 174 -10.12 -6.92 -4.24
C THR A 174 -11.12 -6.17 -3.36
N ALA A 175 -12.39 -6.49 -3.50
CA ALA A 175 -13.48 -6.04 -2.66
C ALA A 175 -13.29 -6.55 -1.23
N ARG A 176 -13.71 -5.76 -0.24
CA ARG A 176 -13.80 -6.28 1.13
C ARG A 176 -14.80 -7.44 1.14
N PRO A 177 -14.49 -8.56 1.79
CA PRO A 177 -15.47 -9.62 1.90
C PRO A 177 -16.69 -9.08 2.65
N MET A 178 -17.85 -9.12 2.01
CA MET A 178 -19.13 -9.01 2.72
C MET A 178 -19.09 -10.09 3.80
N VAL A 179 -19.44 -9.73 5.05
CA VAL A 179 -19.71 -10.72 6.09
C VAL A 179 -20.80 -11.60 5.52
N LEU A 180 -20.40 -12.82 5.09
CA LEU A 180 -21.33 -13.79 4.52
C LEU A 180 -22.44 -13.94 5.54
N ASN A 181 -23.64 -13.49 5.19
CA ASN A 181 -24.80 -13.75 6.01
C ASN A 181 -25.00 -15.27 5.93
N LEU A 182 -24.47 -16.00 6.91
CA LEU A 182 -24.35 -17.46 6.94
C LEU A 182 -25.72 -18.18 6.85
N TYR A 183 -26.81 -17.44 6.74
CA TYR A 183 -28.19 -17.92 6.75
C TYR A 183 -28.83 -18.07 5.38
N ALA A 184 -28.18 -17.68 4.28
CA ALA A 184 -28.82 -17.72 2.95
C ALA A 184 -28.82 -19.11 2.26
N GLY A 185 -28.41 -20.18 2.94
CA GLY A 185 -28.39 -21.52 2.33
C GLY A 185 -28.24 -22.69 3.29
N VAL A 186 -28.36 -22.47 4.60
CA VAL A 186 -28.24 -23.54 5.60
C VAL A 186 -29.64 -24.01 5.96
N ASP A 187 -29.94 -25.28 5.69
CA ASP A 187 -31.15 -25.92 6.18
C ASP A 187 -31.00 -26.16 7.69
N LEU A 188 -31.46 -25.19 8.48
CA LEU A 188 -31.42 -25.24 9.95
C LEU A 188 -32.10 -26.49 10.51
N GLN A 189 -33.06 -27.07 9.79
CA GLN A 189 -33.71 -28.32 10.18
C GLN A 189 -32.75 -29.51 10.08
N ALA A 190 -31.90 -29.57 9.05
CA ALA A 190 -30.94 -30.66 8.87
C ALA A 190 -29.85 -30.67 9.95
N ILE A 191 -29.42 -29.49 10.42
CA ILE A 191 -28.43 -29.37 11.51
C ILE A 191 -29.07 -29.67 12.87
N ALA A 192 -30.29 -29.19 13.09
CA ALA A 192 -31.09 -29.51 14.27
C ALA A 192 -31.27 -31.03 14.45
N ASP A 193 -31.52 -31.75 13.35
CA ASP A 193 -31.68 -33.20 13.35
C ASP A 193 -30.36 -33.96 13.55
N GLU A 194 -29.22 -33.44 13.07
CA GLU A 194 -27.90 -34.07 13.25
C GLU A 194 -27.36 -33.95 14.67
N TYR A 195 -27.69 -32.86 15.38
CA TYR A 195 -27.24 -32.61 16.74
C TYR A 195 -28.33 -32.82 17.82
N GLY A 196 -29.56 -33.17 17.43
CA GLY A 196 -30.66 -33.45 18.35
C GLY A 196 -31.13 -32.21 19.13
N VAL A 197 -31.03 -31.01 18.54
CA VAL A 197 -31.41 -29.73 19.13
C VAL A 197 -32.58 -29.14 18.35
N THR A 198 -33.59 -28.58 19.01
CA THR A 198 -34.74 -27.95 18.34
C THR A 198 -34.42 -26.53 17.87
N VAL A 199 -34.88 -26.13 16.67
CA VAL A 199 -34.60 -24.82 16.04
C VAL A 199 -35.02 -23.62 16.92
N ASP A 200 -35.97 -23.81 17.83
CA ASP A 200 -36.41 -22.78 18.79
C ASP A 200 -35.32 -22.35 19.80
N ASP A 201 -34.26 -23.16 19.99
CA ASP A 201 -33.14 -22.85 20.89
C ASP A 201 -32.04 -22.00 20.21
N LEU A 202 -32.18 -21.73 18.90
CA LEU A 202 -31.22 -20.98 18.08
C LEU A 202 -31.70 -19.56 17.73
N THR A 203 -32.92 -19.20 18.11
CA THR A 203 -33.36 -17.80 18.01
C THR A 203 -32.86 -17.00 19.21
N PRO A 204 -32.32 -15.78 19.02
CA PRO A 204 -31.93 -14.95 20.15
C PRO A 204 -33.14 -14.74 21.07
N THR A 205 -32.93 -14.98 22.36
CA THR A 205 -33.94 -14.71 23.38
C THR A 205 -34.41 -13.27 23.25
N PRO A 206 -35.74 -13.02 23.26
CA PRO A 206 -36.25 -11.66 23.14
C PRO A 206 -35.67 -10.78 24.27
N GLU A 207 -35.35 -9.52 23.93
CA GLU A 207 -34.83 -8.55 24.88
C GLU A 207 -35.67 -8.55 26.17
N PRO A 208 -35.03 -8.49 27.36
CA PRO A 208 -35.74 -8.53 28.63
C PRO A 208 -36.71 -7.36 28.74
N ASN A 209 -37.91 -7.65 29.22
CA ASN A 209 -38.97 -6.68 29.42
C ASN A 209 -38.49 -5.59 30.40
N PRO A 210 -38.58 -4.28 30.08
CA PRO A 210 -38.11 -3.21 30.95
C PRO A 210 -38.79 -3.13 32.33
N ASP A 211 -39.83 -3.93 32.57
CA ASP A 211 -40.54 -4.02 33.85
C ASP A 211 -40.00 -5.12 34.80
N ASP A 212 -39.03 -5.94 34.38
CA ASP A 212 -38.45 -6.97 35.25
C ASP A 212 -37.43 -6.37 36.24
N PRO A 213 -37.46 -6.77 37.53
CA PRO A 213 -36.51 -6.28 38.52
C PRO A 213 -35.09 -6.76 38.21
N PRO A 214 -34.05 -5.94 38.49
CA PRO A 214 -32.67 -6.30 38.20
C PRO A 214 -32.26 -7.57 38.98
N VAL A 215 -31.73 -8.55 38.24
CA VAL A 215 -31.17 -9.78 38.82
C VAL A 215 -29.91 -9.40 39.59
N GLU A 216 -29.91 -9.64 40.90
CA GLU A 216 -28.74 -9.42 41.76
C GLU A 216 -27.69 -10.49 41.43
N GLU A 217 -26.58 -10.07 40.81
CA GLU A 217 -25.47 -10.96 40.47
C GLU A 217 -24.74 -11.40 41.75
N PRO A 218 -24.50 -12.71 41.96
CA PRO A 218 -23.77 -13.19 43.13
C PRO A 218 -22.30 -12.74 43.08
N PRO A 219 -21.66 -12.48 44.24
CA PRO A 219 -20.29 -11.98 44.29
C PRO A 219 -19.28 -13.00 43.72
N PRO A 220 -18.20 -12.53 43.09
CA PRO A 220 -17.23 -13.40 42.42
C PRO A 220 -16.49 -14.31 43.42
N PRO A 221 -16.14 -15.55 43.02
CA PRO A 221 -15.36 -16.45 43.87
C PRO A 221 -13.94 -15.91 44.10
N VAL A 222 -13.43 -16.08 45.33
CA VAL A 222 -12.04 -15.72 45.68
C VAL A 222 -11.09 -16.80 45.13
N GLU A 223 -10.18 -16.42 44.24
CA GLU A 223 -9.16 -17.33 43.69
C GLU A 223 -8.08 -17.70 44.74
N PRO A 224 -7.64 -18.98 44.79
CA PRO A 224 -6.53 -19.41 45.64
C PRO A 224 -5.16 -19.02 45.05
N PRO A 225 -4.11 -18.92 45.88
CA PRO A 225 -2.79 -18.43 45.44
C PRO A 225 -2.03 -19.44 44.57
N VAL A 226 -1.37 -18.91 43.53
CA VAL A 226 -0.57 -19.64 42.54
C VAL A 226 0.73 -20.20 43.17
N PRO A 227 1.08 -21.48 42.98
CA PRO A 227 2.33 -22.05 43.48
C PRO A 227 3.56 -21.64 42.61
N PRO A 228 4.79 -21.76 43.14
CA PRO A 228 6.00 -21.28 42.45
C PRO A 228 6.39 -22.18 41.27
N LEU A 229 6.90 -21.54 40.21
CA LEU A 229 7.40 -22.19 38.99
C LEU A 229 8.68 -22.99 39.26
N GLU A 230 8.73 -24.25 38.80
CA GLU A 230 9.95 -25.07 38.74
C GLU A 230 10.69 -24.84 37.41
N ASP A 231 12.02 -24.84 37.45
CA ASP A 231 12.94 -24.56 36.32
C ASP A 231 12.87 -25.61 35.20
N PRO A 232 13.09 -25.25 33.92
CA PRO A 232 12.99 -26.19 32.81
C PRO A 232 14.28 -27.01 32.64
N GLU A 233 14.13 -28.34 32.59
CA GLU A 233 15.18 -29.27 32.16
C GLU A 233 15.35 -29.28 30.62
N ASP A 234 16.61 -29.44 30.19
CA ASP A 234 17.16 -29.36 28.84
C ASP A 234 16.67 -30.50 27.89
N PRO A 235 16.10 -30.21 26.70
CA PRO A 235 15.74 -31.25 25.75
C PRO A 235 16.93 -31.60 24.84
N GLY A 236 17.33 -32.88 24.88
CA GLY A 236 18.34 -33.47 24.00
C GLY A 236 17.99 -33.45 22.48
N PRO A 237 18.87 -33.98 21.62
CA PRO A 237 18.89 -33.65 20.20
C PRO A 237 17.73 -34.27 19.42
N ILE A 238 16.99 -33.41 18.71
CA ILE A 238 15.84 -33.75 17.87
C ILE A 238 16.31 -34.11 16.44
N ASN A 239 15.84 -35.26 15.94
CA ASN A 239 16.03 -35.69 14.55
C ASN A 239 15.21 -34.82 13.57
N PRO A 240 15.64 -34.69 12.29
CA PRO A 240 14.96 -33.84 11.32
C PRO A 240 13.58 -34.41 10.90
N PRO A 241 12.53 -33.57 10.72
CA PRO A 241 11.21 -34.05 10.33
C PRO A 241 11.05 -34.22 8.81
N VAL A 242 10.21 -35.20 8.45
CA VAL A 242 9.71 -35.52 7.11
C VAL A 242 8.40 -34.74 6.86
N PRO A 243 8.05 -34.33 5.62
CA PRO A 243 6.92 -33.43 5.35
C PRO A 243 5.58 -34.17 5.16
N GLY A 244 4.49 -33.63 5.73
CA GLY A 244 3.10 -33.94 5.33
C GLY A 244 2.07 -33.91 6.47
N ASP A 245 1.22 -32.87 6.45
CA ASP A 245 -0.13 -32.65 7.01
C ASP A 245 -0.65 -33.43 8.24
N VAL A 246 -1.08 -32.68 9.29
CA VAL A 246 -2.36 -32.91 10.04
C VAL A 246 -2.85 -31.61 10.72
N CYS A 247 -4.12 -31.24 10.55
CA CYS A 247 -4.94 -30.43 11.48
C CYS A 247 -6.37 -31.02 11.47
N PRO A 248 -6.88 -31.64 12.56
CA PRO A 248 -7.94 -31.03 13.43
C PRO A 248 -7.91 -31.56 14.90
N THR A 249 -8.62 -31.04 15.92
CA THR A 249 -10.07 -31.16 16.16
C THR A 249 -10.57 -30.25 17.31
N ASP A 250 -11.49 -29.32 17.02
CA ASP A 250 -12.58 -28.94 17.96
C ASP A 250 -13.74 -28.31 17.14
N PRO A 251 -15.01 -28.73 17.29
CA PRO A 251 -16.12 -28.22 16.50
C PRO A 251 -16.84 -27.10 17.25
N GLY A 252 -16.38 -25.86 17.12
CA GLY A 252 -17.10 -24.74 17.73
C GLY A 252 -16.37 -23.41 17.79
N SER A 253 -15.80 -22.92 16.68
CA SER A 253 -15.39 -21.50 16.49
C SER A 253 -14.69 -21.24 15.15
N VAL A 254 -15.11 -21.91 14.07
CA VAL A 254 -14.44 -21.77 12.78
C VAL A 254 -15.16 -20.75 11.90
N VAL A 255 -14.79 -19.48 12.06
CA VAL A 255 -14.99 -18.46 11.02
C VAL A 255 -13.76 -18.52 10.10
N TYR A 256 -13.97 -18.96 8.87
CA TYR A 256 -12.94 -18.99 7.84
C TYR A 256 -12.77 -17.58 7.24
N SER A 257 -11.66 -16.89 7.57
CA SER A 257 -11.15 -15.80 6.74
C SER A 257 -9.91 -16.30 5.99
N ASN A 258 -10.08 -16.53 4.68
CA ASN A 258 -8.98 -16.85 3.79
C ASN A 258 -8.13 -15.58 3.60
N GLU A 259 -7.18 -15.35 4.50
CA GLU A 259 -5.82 -14.84 4.23
C GLU A 259 -4.98 -14.58 5.51
N PHE A 260 -5.57 -14.67 6.71
CA PHE A 260 -4.89 -14.20 7.94
C PHE A 260 -4.96 -15.15 9.15
N ARG A 261 -4.90 -16.47 8.97
CA ARG A 261 -4.49 -17.38 10.04
C ARG A 261 -3.39 -18.31 9.57
N LEU A 262 -2.20 -18.13 10.14
CA LEU A 262 -1.23 -19.20 10.31
C LEU A 262 -1.03 -19.31 11.82
N CYS A 263 -1.74 -20.26 12.44
CA CYS A 263 -1.37 -20.73 13.76
C CYS A 263 -0.11 -21.57 13.57
N VAL A 264 1.01 -21.13 14.15
CA VAL A 264 2.22 -21.95 14.22
C VAL A 264 2.51 -22.21 15.69
N GLN A 265 2.34 -23.46 16.07
CA GLN A 265 3.03 -24.00 17.23
C GLN A 265 4.53 -24.07 16.89
N ASN A 266 5.32 -23.33 17.66
CA ASN A 266 6.76 -23.53 17.75
C ASN A 266 7.05 -24.97 18.23
N PRO A 267 8.11 -25.65 17.74
CA PRO A 267 8.58 -26.91 18.32
C PRO A 267 8.89 -26.85 19.83
N SER A 268 9.00 -25.64 20.41
CA SER A 268 9.14 -25.40 21.86
C SER A 268 7.81 -25.17 22.61
N GLY A 269 6.66 -25.23 21.94
CA GLY A 269 5.34 -25.04 22.56
C GLY A 269 4.88 -23.59 22.77
N ASN A 270 5.70 -22.59 22.43
CA ASN A 270 5.38 -21.16 22.57
C ASN A 270 5.28 -20.48 21.20
N ASN A 271 4.12 -19.89 20.85
CA ASN A 271 3.86 -19.22 19.55
C ASN A 271 4.64 -17.90 19.33
N LEU A 272 5.73 -17.70 20.06
CA LEU A 272 6.51 -16.47 20.11
C LEU A 272 7.87 -16.71 19.46
N LEU A 273 8.29 -15.81 18.57
CA LEU A 273 9.48 -15.95 17.73
C LEU A 273 10.42 -14.75 17.86
N ALA A 274 11.73 -15.01 17.83
CA ALA A 274 12.74 -13.98 17.70
C ALA A 274 12.78 -13.42 16.26
N TYR A 275 13.40 -12.26 16.07
CA TYR A 275 13.33 -11.53 14.80
C TYR A 275 13.82 -12.35 13.59
N GLN A 276 14.96 -13.02 13.72
CA GLN A 276 15.50 -13.84 12.63
C GLN A 276 14.63 -15.09 12.37
N GLU A 277 14.09 -15.69 13.42
CA GLU A 277 13.19 -16.85 13.31
C GLU A 277 11.89 -16.47 12.61
N ALA A 278 11.39 -15.24 12.85
CA ALA A 278 10.24 -14.68 12.16
C ALA A 278 10.49 -14.51 10.64
N ILE A 279 11.68 -14.03 10.26
CA ILE A 279 12.08 -13.89 8.84
C ILE A 279 12.15 -15.26 8.18
N ASP A 280 12.86 -16.19 8.80
CA ASP A 280 13.07 -17.52 8.25
C ASP A 280 11.73 -18.27 8.15
N PHE A 281 10.87 -18.11 9.15
CA PHE A 281 9.51 -18.66 9.14
C PHE A 281 8.69 -18.16 7.95
N CYS A 282 8.60 -16.85 7.75
CA CYS A 282 7.85 -16.29 6.61
C CYS A 282 8.44 -16.75 5.27
N SER A 283 9.77 -16.78 5.16
CA SER A 283 10.46 -17.22 3.94
C SER A 283 10.17 -18.69 3.61
N ASN A 284 10.13 -19.56 4.62
CA ASN A 284 9.89 -21.00 4.45
C ASN A 284 8.49 -21.32 3.90
N ILE A 285 7.50 -20.46 4.15
CA ILE A 285 6.14 -20.58 3.60
C ILE A 285 5.93 -19.75 2.32
N GLY A 286 7.01 -19.24 1.71
CA GLY A 286 6.95 -18.44 0.48
C GLY A 286 6.35 -17.05 0.67
N LYS A 287 6.39 -16.51 1.90
CA LYS A 287 5.89 -15.19 2.28
C LYS A 287 7.04 -14.31 2.80
N ALA A 288 6.73 -13.07 3.15
CA ALA A 288 7.67 -12.13 3.75
C ALA A 288 7.06 -11.45 4.97
N LEU A 289 7.90 -10.99 5.89
CA LEU A 289 7.46 -10.08 6.95
C LEU A 289 6.94 -8.76 6.32
N PRO A 290 5.85 -8.19 6.85
CA PRO A 290 5.36 -6.87 6.47
C PRO A 290 6.43 -5.81 6.69
N THR A 291 6.52 -4.82 5.80
CA THR A 291 7.26 -3.59 6.09
C THR A 291 6.61 -2.82 7.24
N LEU A 292 7.33 -1.86 7.84
CA LEU A 292 6.78 -1.05 8.94
C LEU A 292 5.47 -0.35 8.54
N ASP A 293 5.43 0.25 7.35
CA ASP A 293 4.23 0.93 6.84
C ASP A 293 3.06 -0.04 6.61
N GLN A 294 3.36 -1.25 6.10
CA GLN A 294 2.35 -2.29 5.93
C GLN A 294 1.80 -2.75 7.28
N LEU A 295 2.67 -2.92 8.28
CA LEU A 295 2.29 -3.35 9.62
C LEU A 295 1.46 -2.28 10.36
N GLN A 296 1.82 -1.00 10.22
CA GLN A 296 1.02 0.12 10.73
C GLN A 296 -0.34 0.21 10.03
N GLY A 297 -0.38 -0.06 8.72
CA GLY A 297 -1.64 -0.17 7.97
C GLY A 297 -2.53 -1.29 8.50
N ILE A 298 -1.95 -2.45 8.84
CA ILE A 298 -2.66 -3.58 9.46
C ILE A 298 -3.16 -3.20 10.86
N CYS A 299 -2.32 -2.55 11.69
CA CYS A 299 -2.70 -2.09 13.03
C CYS A 299 -3.88 -1.12 12.98
N ALA A 300 -3.90 -0.19 12.02
CA ALA A 300 -4.98 0.79 11.86
C ALA A 300 -6.35 0.17 11.54
N VAL A 301 -6.38 -1.04 10.96
CA VAL A 301 -7.62 -1.75 10.59
C VAL A 301 -7.83 -3.03 11.41
N ARG A 302 -7.07 -3.22 12.49
CA ARG A 302 -7.05 -4.46 13.30
C ARG A 302 -8.44 -4.90 13.75
N GLY A 303 -9.30 -3.98 14.18
CA GLY A 303 -10.67 -4.28 14.59
C GLY A 303 -11.56 -4.89 13.49
N SER A 304 -11.14 -4.85 12.22
CA SER A 304 -11.81 -5.47 11.08
C SER A 304 -11.13 -6.75 10.57
N LEU A 305 -9.96 -7.13 11.11
CA LEU A 305 -9.16 -8.27 10.65
C LEU A 305 -9.27 -9.52 11.52
N GLY A 306 -9.93 -9.39 12.68
CA GLY A 306 -10.13 -10.49 13.64
C GLY A 306 -9.33 -10.29 14.93
N ASP A 307 -9.17 -11.37 15.68
CA ASP A 307 -8.50 -11.35 16.98
C ASP A 307 -6.97 -11.46 16.83
N PHE A 308 -6.24 -10.71 17.67
CA PHE A 308 -4.77 -10.62 17.66
C PHE A 308 -4.25 -11.25 18.95
N GLY A 309 -3.41 -12.29 18.83
CA GLY A 309 -2.95 -13.06 19.99
C GLY A 309 -1.79 -12.43 20.75
N ALA A 310 -1.10 -11.46 20.14
CA ALA A 310 -0.06 -10.67 20.78
C ALA A 310 -0.30 -9.18 20.57
N THR A 311 0.20 -8.38 21.51
CA THR A 311 0.16 -6.93 21.41
C THR A 311 1.23 -6.43 20.45
N VAL A 312 2.36 -7.13 20.27
CA VAL A 312 3.46 -6.62 19.44
C VAL A 312 3.79 -7.58 18.30
N TYR A 313 3.99 -7.00 17.11
CA TYR A 313 4.33 -7.72 15.88
C TYR A 313 5.61 -7.20 15.23
N TRP A 314 6.39 -8.11 14.65
CA TRP A 314 7.62 -7.77 13.93
C TRP A 314 7.35 -7.17 12.55
N SER A 315 8.10 -6.11 12.20
CA SER A 315 8.20 -5.60 10.83
C SER A 315 9.48 -6.10 10.17
N SER A 316 9.57 -6.08 8.84
CA SER A 316 10.76 -6.49 8.06
C SER A 316 11.95 -5.51 8.15
N GLN A 317 11.86 -4.46 8.98
CA GLN A 317 12.86 -3.40 9.05
C GLN A 317 13.72 -3.55 10.31
N SER A 318 15.03 -3.68 10.11
CA SER A 318 16.01 -3.59 11.20
C SER A 318 16.41 -2.14 11.44
N GLN A 319 16.43 -1.70 12.71
CA GLN A 319 16.84 -0.36 13.11
C GLN A 319 18.37 -0.24 13.25
N ASN A 320 19.01 -1.30 13.76
CA ASN A 320 20.47 -1.43 13.84
C ASN A 320 20.85 -2.92 14.00
N ARG A 321 22.14 -3.26 14.09
CA ARG A 321 22.64 -4.66 14.16
C ARG A 321 22.07 -5.55 15.27
N ASN A 322 21.38 -4.98 16.27
CA ASN A 322 20.83 -5.72 17.40
C ASN A 322 19.33 -5.43 17.63
N PHE A 323 18.71 -4.53 16.86
CA PHE A 323 17.34 -4.07 17.11
C PHE A 323 16.52 -4.04 15.82
N ALA A 324 15.31 -4.59 15.87
CA ALA A 324 14.33 -4.57 14.80
C ALA A 324 13.11 -3.72 15.16
N LEU A 325 12.46 -3.18 14.14
CA LEU A 325 11.26 -2.38 14.30
C LEU A 325 10.05 -3.31 14.42
N SER A 326 9.21 -2.98 15.38
CA SER A 326 7.94 -3.65 15.69
C SER A 326 6.83 -2.62 15.78
N VAL A 327 5.59 -3.06 15.72
CA VAL A 327 4.41 -2.23 16.00
C VAL A 327 3.62 -2.89 17.10
N ASP A 328 3.28 -2.09 18.11
CA ASP A 328 2.34 -2.47 19.14
C ASP A 328 0.90 -2.18 18.67
N PHE A 329 0.04 -3.17 18.83
CA PHE A 329 -1.33 -3.26 18.39
C PHE A 329 -2.29 -2.95 19.53
N ASP A 330 -1.82 -2.53 20.71
CA ASP A 330 -2.65 -1.84 21.70
C ASP A 330 -2.66 -0.34 21.42
N ASP A 331 -1.48 0.27 21.25
CA ASP A 331 -1.34 1.72 21.11
C ASP A 331 -1.01 2.22 19.69
N GLY A 332 -0.67 1.33 18.75
CA GLY A 332 -0.32 1.67 17.37
C GLY A 332 1.09 2.23 17.19
N CYS A 333 1.91 2.28 18.24
CA CYS A 333 3.24 2.85 18.20
C CYS A 333 4.26 1.87 17.60
N SER A 334 5.23 2.40 16.85
CA SER A 334 6.38 1.62 16.39
C SER A 334 7.54 1.73 17.37
N SER A 335 8.12 0.59 17.75
CA SER A 335 9.23 0.51 18.71
C SER A 335 10.38 -0.32 18.18
N GLY A 336 11.61 0.07 18.52
CA GLY A 336 12.81 -0.74 18.27
C GLY A 336 13.04 -1.71 19.42
N LEU A 337 12.94 -3.01 19.16
CA LEU A 337 13.09 -4.07 20.16
C LEU A 337 14.29 -4.94 19.81
N SER A 338 14.89 -5.56 20.83
CA SER A 338 16.07 -6.40 20.64
C SER A 338 15.73 -7.58 19.74
N GLU A 339 16.52 -7.81 18.68
CA GLU A 339 16.28 -8.92 17.73
C GLU A 339 16.34 -10.30 18.39
N LYS A 340 16.92 -10.38 19.60
CA LYS A 340 17.01 -11.59 20.42
C LYS A 340 15.80 -11.83 21.33
N GLU A 341 14.88 -10.86 21.41
CA GLU A 341 13.64 -11.04 22.17
C GLU A 341 12.69 -11.95 21.36
N GLY A 342 12.43 -13.14 21.90
CA GLY A 342 11.61 -14.17 21.26
C GLY A 342 10.16 -14.20 21.68
N ASN A 343 9.60 -13.05 22.11
CA ASN A 343 8.30 -12.98 22.77
C ASN A 343 7.16 -12.43 21.90
N PHE A 344 7.29 -12.49 20.57
CA PHE A 344 6.35 -11.82 19.66
C PHE A 344 5.76 -12.75 18.61
N GLU A 345 4.49 -12.55 18.31
CA GLU A 345 3.84 -13.23 17.20
C GLU A 345 4.27 -12.63 15.85
N VAL A 346 4.12 -13.44 14.80
CA VAL A 346 4.56 -13.09 13.44
C VAL A 346 3.40 -13.14 12.48
N ARG A 347 3.26 -12.09 11.68
CA ARG A 347 2.35 -12.05 10.53
C ARG A 347 3.18 -12.02 9.27
N CYS A 348 2.88 -12.91 8.32
CA CYS A 348 3.58 -12.96 7.04
C CYS A 348 2.62 -12.54 5.91
N LEU A 349 3.08 -11.68 5.01
CA LEU A 349 2.37 -11.26 3.82
C LEU A 349 2.93 -11.96 2.58
N THR A 350 2.08 -12.20 1.60
CA THR A 350 2.52 -12.68 0.29
C THR A 350 3.50 -11.66 -0.31
N ALA A 351 4.70 -12.10 -0.65
CA ALA A 351 5.70 -11.27 -1.29
C ALA A 351 5.22 -10.97 -2.72
N TYR A 352 5.03 -9.68 -3.04
CA TYR A 352 4.76 -9.20 -4.40
C TYR A 352 6.06 -8.84 -5.10
#